data_AF-A0A6J5CG43-F1
#
_entry.id   AF-A0A6J5CG43-F1
#
_cell.length_a   1.000
_cell.length_b   1.000
_cell.length_c   1.000
_cell.angle_alpha   90.00
_cell.angle_beta   90.00
_cell.angle_gamma   90.00
#
_symmetry.space_group_name_H-M   'P 1'
#
loop_
_entity.id
_entity.type
_entity.pdbx_description
1 polymer ?
#
loop_
_entity_poly.entity_id
_entity_poly.type
_entity_poly.pdbx_seq_one_letter_code
_entity_poly.pdbx_strand_id
1 'polypeptide(L)' 'MLRLKDKLRLNASESRFFKVLTGRHEAPATVREYNAAIQRTADHYHLLAAQGNSADAEFLARLAEGELITAEPASEPTER' A
#
# COMPACT_ATOMS: atom_id res chain seq x y z
N MET A 1 -7.19 -7.13 6.79
CA MET A 1 -7.65 -5.82 6.30
C MET A 1 -9.15 -5.92 6.14
N LEU A 2 -9.90 -4.90 6.55
CA LEU A 2 -11.32 -4.80 6.25
C LEU A 2 -11.54 -3.68 5.24
N ARG A 3 -12.22 -3.99 4.14
CA ARG A 3 -12.55 -3.03 3.09
C ARG A 3 -14.06 -3.04 2.86
N LEU A 4 -14.65 -1.85 2.88
CA LEU A 4 -16.06 -1.61 2.59
C LEU A 4 -16.15 -0.53 1.51
N LYS A 5 -16.20 -0.96 0.25
CA LYS A 5 -16.06 -0.09 -0.93
C LYS A 5 -14.75 0.71 -0.88
N ASP A 6 -14.83 2.02 -0.65
CA ASP A 6 -13.68 2.92 -0.52
C ASP A 6 -13.16 3.03 0.92
N LYS A 7 -13.95 2.65 1.93
CA LYS A 7 -13.51 2.66 3.33
C LYS A 7 -12.53 1.52 3.57
N LEU A 8 -11.46 1.86 4.30
CA LEU A 8 -10.39 0.94 4.63
C LEU A 8 -10.13 0.98 6.13
N ARG A 9 -10.05 -0.20 6.74
CA ARG A 9 -9.60 -0.36 8.11
C ARG A 9 -8.52 -1.43 8.16
N LEU A 10 -7.31 -1.00 8.48
CA LEU A 10 -6.17 -1.88 8.68
C LEU A 10 -6.27 -2.56 10.05
N ASN A 11 -5.89 -3.83 10.14
CA ASN A 11 -5.62 -4.46 11.43
C ASN A 11 -4.28 -3.96 12.01
N ALA A 12 -3.93 -4.39 13.22
CA ALA A 12 -2.71 -3.92 13.89
C ALA A 12 -1.43 -4.23 13.09
N SER A 13 -1.32 -5.43 12.51
CA SER A 13 -0.17 -5.85 11.72
C SER A 13 -0.04 -5.04 10.43
N GLU A 14 -1.13 -4.85 9.71
CA GLU A 14 -1.19 -4.08 8.46
C GLU A 14 -0.94 -2.60 8.71
N SER A 15 -1.47 -2.06 9.81
CA SER A 15 -1.19 -0.69 10.22
C SER A 15 0.31 -0.51 10.49
N ARG A 16 0.92 -1.43 11.25
CA ARG A 16 2.36 -1.37 11.53
C ARG A 16 3.18 -1.48 10.24
N PHE A 17 2.85 -2.41 9.37
CA PHE A 17 3.52 -2.60 8.09
C PHE A 17 3.41 -1.35 7.21
N PHE A 18 2.20 -0.79 7.06
CA PHE A 18 1.98 0.45 6.31
C PHE A 18 2.83 1.61 6.84
N LYS A 19 2.91 1.78 8.16
CA LYS A 19 3.72 2.84 8.78
C LYS A 19 5.21 2.65 8.53
N VAL A 20 5.70 1.41 8.61
CA VAL A 20 7.11 1.09 8.33
C VAL A 20 7.43 1.35 6.86
N LEU A 21 6.56 0.89 5.95
CA LEU A 21 6.78 0.99 4.52
C LEU A 21 6.71 2.46 4.04
N THR A 22 5.69 3.21 4.46
CA THR A 22 5.41 4.57 3.96
C THR A 22 5.98 5.68 4.82
N GLY A 23 6.50 5.38 6.02
CA GLY A 23 6.97 6.37 7.00
C GLY A 23 5.86 7.23 7.62
N ARG A 24 4.58 6.94 7.36
CA ARG A 24 3.46 7.74 7.88
C ARG A 24 3.13 7.34 9.33
N HIS A 25 2.70 8.31 10.14
CA HIS A 25 2.31 8.06 11.54
C HIS A 25 0.85 7.61 11.68
N GLU A 26 -0.02 8.05 10.76
CA GLU A 26 -1.45 7.79 10.78
C GLU A 26 -1.82 6.66 9.80
N ALA A 27 -2.81 5.87 10.19
CA ALA A 27 -3.35 4.83 9.33
C ALA A 27 -4.37 5.45 8.35
N PRO A 28 -4.36 5.05 7.06
CA PRO A 28 -5.31 5.56 6.08
C PRO A 28 -6.71 5.06 6.39
N ALA A 29 -7.71 5.90 6.10
CA ALA A 29 -9.12 5.59 6.31
C ALA A 29 -9.81 5.14 5.01
N THR A 30 -9.16 5.33 3.86
CA THR A 30 -9.68 4.97 2.54
C THR A 30 -8.67 4.19 1.71
N VAL A 31 -9.18 3.41 0.75
CA VAL A 31 -8.36 2.69 -0.25
C VAL A 31 -7.57 3.69 -1.08
N ARG A 32 -8.19 4.83 -1.43
CA ARG A 32 -7.52 5.90 -2.18
C ARG A 32 -6.33 6.49 -1.42
N GLU A 33 -6.48 6.78 -0.12
CA GLU A 33 -5.39 7.28 0.71
C GLU A 33 -4.27 6.26 0.87
N TYR A 34 -4.63 4.98 1.04
CA TYR A 34 -3.68 3.89 1.12
C TYR A 34 -2.86 3.77 -0.17
N ASN A 35 -3.52 3.60 -1.32
CA ASN A 35 -2.84 3.45 -2.61
C ASN A 35 -2.01 4.68 -2.95
N ALA A 36 -2.48 5.90 -2.65
CA ALA A 36 -1.69 7.11 -2.88
C ALA A 36 -0.42 7.16 -2.03
N ALA A 37 -0.46 6.65 -0.80
CA ALA A 37 0.73 6.57 0.06
C ALA A 37 1.71 5.51 -0.45
N ILE A 38 1.21 4.34 -0.83
CA ILE A 38 2.01 3.25 -1.37
C ILE A 38 2.67 3.67 -2.69
N GLN A 39 1.93 4.31 -3.60
CA GLN A 39 2.47 4.78 -4.88
C GLN A 39 3.61 5.78 -4.67
N ARG A 40 3.42 6.79 -3.81
CA ARG A 40 4.49 7.76 -3.49
C ARG A 40 5.73 7.09 -2.92
N THR A 41 5.55 6.03 -2.16
CA THR A 41 6.65 5.26 -1.57
C THR A 41 7.41 4.49 -2.65
N ALA A 42 6.69 3.82 -3.56
CA ALA A 42 7.29 3.16 -4.71
C ALA A 42 8.07 4.15 -5.60
N ASP A 43 7.46 5.29 -5.92
CA ASP A 43 8.08 6.34 -6.74
C ASP A 43 9.38 6.87 -6.08
N HIS A 44 9.36 7.06 -4.75
CA HIS A 44 10.54 7.48 -4.01
C HIS A 44 11.68 6.47 -4.12
N TYR A 45 11.39 5.18 -3.96
CA TYR A 45 12.41 4.14 -4.06
C TYR A 45 12.90 3.93 -5.51
N HIS A 46 12.05 4.10 -6.52
CA HIS A 46 12.48 4.13 -7.92
C HIS A 46 13.48 5.26 -8.19
N LEU A 47 13.23 6.46 -7.66
CA LEU A 47 14.16 7.58 -7.78
C LEU A 47 15.50 7.28 -7.10
N LEU A 48 15.48 6.66 -5.92
CA LEU A 48 16.71 6.25 -5.22
C LEU A 48 17.47 5.16 -6.00
N ALA A 49 16.76 4.19 -6.56
CA ALA A 49 17.35 3.14 -7.39
C ALA A 49 18.02 3.75 -8.63
N ALA A 50 17.37 4.70 -9.29
CA ALA A 50 17.91 5.38 -10.47
C ALA A 50 19.13 6.26 -10.15
N GLN A 51 19.15 6.91 -8.99
CA GLN A 51 20.27 7.78 -8.57
C GLN A 51 21.51 7.00 -8.09
N GLY A 52 21.30 5.86 -7.42
CA GLY A 52 22.37 5.10 -6.78
C GLY A 52 22.68 3.75 -7.43
N ASN A 53 21.97 3.36 -8.48
CA ASN A 53 21.95 2.00 -9.04
C ASN A 53 21.77 0.93 -7.93
N SER A 54 20.89 1.23 -6.96
CA SER A 54 20.71 0.42 -5.77
C SER A 54 19.66 -0.67 -6.00
N ALA A 55 20.11 -1.92 -6.02
CA ALA A 55 19.23 -3.09 -6.11
C ALA A 55 18.27 -3.18 -4.91
N ASP A 56 18.70 -2.75 -3.73
CA ASP A 56 17.85 -2.71 -2.53
C ASP A 56 16.69 -1.72 -2.70
N ALA A 57 16.97 -0.54 -3.26
CA ALA A 57 15.93 0.44 -3.56
C ALA A 57 14.95 -0.06 -4.64
N GLU A 58 15.44 -0.74 -5.67
CA GLU A 58 14.57 -1.35 -6.69
C GLU A 58 13.67 -2.45 -6.09
N PHE A 59 14.23 -3.27 -5.19
CA PHE A 59 13.45 -4.27 -4.46
C PHE A 59 12.35 -3.63 -3.60
N LEU A 60 12.67 -2.57 -2.86
CA LEU A 60 11.70 -1.84 -2.03
C LEU A 60 10.61 -1.16 -2.88
N ALA A 61 10.95 -0.65 -4.06
CA ALA A 61 9.97 -0.09 -4.98
C ALA A 61 8.95 -1.15 -5.43
N ARG A 62 9.43 -2.32 -5.86
CA ARG A 62 8.57 -3.44 -6.26
C ARG A 62 7.74 -4.01 -5.10
N LEU A 63 8.33 -4.07 -3.90
CA LEU A 63 7.61 -4.47 -2.70
C LEU A 63 6.43 -3.53 -2.44
N ALA A 64 6.65 -2.20 -2.52
CA ALA A 64 5.58 -1.23 -2.37
C ALA A 64 4.51 -1.37 -3.46
N GLU A 65 4.89 -1.50 -4.74
CA GLU A 65 3.93 -1.70 -5.84
C GLU A 65 3.04 -2.93 -5.64
N GLY A 66 3.59 -4.02 -5.11
CA GLY A 66 2.84 -5.25 -4.80
C GLY A 66 1.74 -5.07 -3.76
N GLU A 67 1.80 -4.01 -2.95
CA GLU A 67 0.80 -3.70 -1.92
C GLU A 67 -0.37 -2.88 -2.44
N LEU A 68 -0.32 -2.40 -3.68
CA LEU A 68 -1.43 -1.61 -4.25
C LEU A 68 -2.71 -2.45 -4.33
N ILE A 69 -3.78 -1.89 -3.77
CA ILE A 69 -5.11 -2.53 -3.79
C ILE A 69 -5.73 -2.28 -5.17
N THR A 70 -5.65 -3.26 -6.07
CA THR A 70 -6.11 -3.17 -7.47
C THR A 70 -7.42 -3.89 -7.76
N ALA A 71 -7.79 -4.90 -6.97
CA ALA A 71 -9.06 -5.61 -7.13
C ALA A 71 -10.25 -4.78 -6.63
N GLU A 72 -11.44 -4.93 -7.22
CA GLU A 72 -12.70 -4.54 -6.58
C GLU A 72 -12.97 -5.44 -5.37
N PRO A 73 -13.67 -4.99 -4.31
CA PRO A 73 -13.99 -5.87 -3.20
C PRO A 73 -14.90 -6.97 -3.77
N ALA A 74 -14.58 -8.23 -3.49
CA ALA A 74 -15.45 -9.34 -3.87
C ALA A 74 -16.85 -9.04 -3.32
N SER A 75 -17.82 -8.80 -4.20
CA SER A 75 -19.23 -8.75 -3.82
C SER A 75 -19.51 -10.07 -3.10
N GLU A 76 -20.00 -10.00 -1.87
CA GLU A 76 -20.41 -11.19 -1.13
C GLU A 76 -21.29 -12.06 -2.05
N PRO A 77 -21.06 -13.39 -2.12
CA PRO A 77 -21.95 -14.25 -2.87
C PRO A 77 -23.31 -14.13 -2.21
N THR A 78 -24.28 -13.57 -2.94
CA THR A 78 -25.69 -13.58 -2.55
C THR A 78 -26.11 -15.05 -2.46
N GLU A 79 -26.05 -15.64 -1.27
CA GLU A 79 -26.69 -16.91 -0.99
C GLU A 79 -28.19 -16.72 -1.24
N ARG A 80 -28.70 -17.43 -2.24
CA ARG A 80 -30.12 -17.58 -2.55
C ARG A 80 -30.56 -18.99 -2.19
#